data_AF-A0A960SJ27-F1
#
_entry.id   AF-A0A960SJ27-F1
#
_cell.length_a   1.000
_cell.length_b   1.000
_cell.length_c   1.000
_cell.angle_alpha   90.00
_cell.angle_beta   90.00
_cell.angle_gamma   90.00
#
_symmetry.space_group_name_H-M   'P 1'
#
loop_
_entity.id
_entity.type
_entity.pdbx_description
1 polymer ?
#
loop_
_entity_poly.entity_id
_entity_poly.type
_entity_poly.pdbx_seq_one_letter_code
_entity_poly.pdbx_strand_id
1 'polypeptide(L)'
;MILFTMKIRQLWVFTGITFISFSALRGESVEDYWSSGLAEISRYELKQARYGAFYEGDAILLFVTEPFSPGAQVKDDSGKDPKAERILKLNAFKRFTTGIYDYSIMTSVFSSMDFSKELPTHKVTSSVQDWCGQVFNQWNHRAQAGEYQIRSYFQSEGDVDASVPLFPHEDGIWNRLRMDPDSLPTGDLKMIPSSVFLRLKHKPIQPYSAVANLSEASWGK
;
A
#
# COMPACT_ATOMS: atom_id res chain seq x y z
N MET A 1 -6.66 6.84 -19.47
CA MET A 1 -5.73 6.97 -18.33
C MET A 1 -6.56 7.34 -17.11
N ILE A 2 -6.37 6.70 -15.95
CA ILE A 2 -7.28 6.85 -14.79
C ILE A 2 -6.55 7.63 -13.68
N LEU A 3 -7.23 8.64 -13.15
CA LEU A 3 -6.81 9.40 -11.97
C LEU A 3 -7.71 9.03 -10.79
N PHE A 4 -7.10 8.41 -9.78
CA PHE A 4 -7.75 8.13 -8.50
C PHE A 4 -7.25 9.13 -7.45
N THR A 5 -8.15 9.86 -6.83
CA THR A 5 -7.82 10.78 -5.74
C THR A 5 -8.56 10.41 -4.49
N MET A 6 -7.86 10.47 -3.36
CA MET A 6 -8.46 10.28 -2.05
C MET A 6 -8.10 11.43 -1.12
N LYS A 7 -9.11 12.02 -0.49
CA LYS A 7 -8.94 13.07 0.50
C LYS A 7 -9.50 12.62 1.84
N ILE A 8 -8.60 12.44 2.82
CA ILE A 8 -8.96 12.10 4.18
C ILE A 8 -9.45 13.37 4.89
N ARG A 9 -10.70 13.40 5.38
CA ARG A 9 -11.36 14.64 5.84
C ARG A 9 -10.71 15.27 7.09
N GLN A 10 -10.02 14.50 7.92
CA GLN A 10 -9.41 14.96 9.19
C GLN A 10 -7.89 15.16 9.14
N LEU A 11 -7.28 14.90 7.98
CA LEU A 11 -5.85 15.02 7.77
C LEU A 11 -5.70 15.82 6.48
N TRP A 12 -4.94 16.90 6.45
CA TRP A 12 -4.61 17.58 5.18
C TRP A 12 -3.70 16.64 4.36
N VAL A 13 -4.28 15.60 3.78
CA VAL A 13 -3.66 14.64 2.87
C VAL A 13 -4.13 15.03 1.48
N PHE A 14 -3.21 15.60 0.72
CA PHE A 14 -3.28 15.54 -0.73
C PHE A 14 -2.47 14.31 -1.16
N THR A 15 -3.12 13.15 -1.26
CA THR A 15 -2.62 12.06 -2.08
C THR A 15 -3.20 12.25 -3.48
N GLY A 16 -2.56 13.12 -4.26
CA GLY A 16 -2.74 13.12 -5.71
C GLY A 16 -1.83 12.04 -6.27
N ILE A 17 -2.40 10.91 -6.68
CA ILE A 17 -1.63 9.87 -7.37
C ILE A 17 -2.19 9.78 -8.79
N THR A 18 -1.44 10.32 -9.75
CA THR A 18 -1.73 10.16 -11.16
C THR A 18 -1.15 8.82 -11.64
N PHE A 19 -2.00 7.95 -12.20
CA PHE A 19 -1.55 6.69 -12.76
C PHE A 19 -1.76 6.62 -14.27
N ILE A 20 -0.81 5.98 -14.93
CA ILE A 20 -1.05 5.38 -16.24
C ILE A 20 -1.63 3.98 -15.96
N SER A 21 -2.92 3.79 -16.24
CA SER A 21 -3.49 2.44 -16.30
C SER A 21 -2.84 1.71 -17.48
N PHE A 22 -1.99 0.73 -17.17
CA PHE A 22 -1.29 -0.06 -18.19
C PHE A 22 -2.17 -1.17 -18.78
N SER A 23 -3.23 -1.57 -18.08
CA SER A 23 -4.16 -2.63 -18.52
C SER A 23 -4.93 -2.24 -19.78
N ALA A 24 -5.09 -0.94 -20.05
CA ALA A 24 -5.76 -0.45 -21.25
C ALA A 24 -4.89 -0.52 -22.53
N LEU A 25 -3.61 -0.92 -22.46
CA LEU A 25 -2.71 -0.86 -23.61
C LEU A 25 -2.58 -2.16 -24.43
N ARG A 26 -3.17 -3.30 -24.03
CA ARG A 26 -2.99 -4.56 -24.79
C ARG A 26 -4.20 -5.47 -25.03
N GLY A 27 -5.37 -5.22 -24.42
CA GLY A 27 -6.53 -6.11 -24.60
C GLY A 27 -6.36 -7.53 -24.04
N GLU A 28 -5.31 -7.78 -23.27
CA GLU A 28 -5.12 -9.00 -22.48
C GLU A 28 -5.95 -8.94 -21.20
N SER A 29 -6.47 -10.08 -20.74
CA SER A 29 -7.15 -10.14 -19.46
C SER A 29 -6.16 -9.98 -18.30
N VAL A 30 -6.66 -9.52 -17.16
CA VAL A 30 -5.89 -9.39 -15.91
C VAL A 30 -5.28 -10.74 -15.50
N GLU A 31 -6.05 -11.81 -15.72
CA GLU A 31 -5.63 -13.18 -15.44
C GLU A 31 -4.46 -13.58 -16.33
N ASP A 32 -4.54 -13.34 -17.64
CA ASP A 32 -3.45 -13.67 -18.58
C ASP A 32 -2.16 -12.91 -18.24
N TYR A 33 -2.29 -11.60 -17.97
CA TYR A 33 -1.15 -10.74 -17.66
C TYR A 33 -0.39 -11.24 -16.42
N TRP A 34 -1.13 -11.45 -15.32
CA TRP A 34 -0.54 -11.86 -14.05
C TRP A 34 -0.19 -13.35 -13.98
N SER A 35 -0.62 -14.16 -14.94
CA SER A 35 -0.26 -15.58 -15.06
C SER A 35 0.99 -15.83 -15.91
N SER A 36 1.64 -14.77 -16.42
CA SER A 36 2.88 -14.85 -17.21
C SER A 36 4.10 -15.37 -16.45
N GLY A 37 4.05 -15.45 -15.12
CA GLY A 37 5.19 -15.83 -14.27
C GLY A 37 6.26 -14.74 -14.13
N LEU A 38 6.00 -13.54 -14.64
CA LEU A 38 6.90 -12.39 -14.58
C LEU A 38 6.52 -11.44 -13.44
N ALA A 39 7.48 -10.58 -13.06
CA ALA A 39 7.23 -9.45 -12.17
C ALA A 39 7.16 -8.15 -12.98
N GLU A 40 6.30 -7.22 -12.55
CA GLU A 40 6.28 -5.84 -13.07
C GLU A 40 7.14 -4.95 -12.17
N ILE A 41 8.04 -4.16 -12.76
CA ILE A 41 8.82 -3.14 -12.05
C ILE A 41 8.59 -1.76 -12.68
N SER A 42 8.29 -0.77 -11.85
CA SER A 42 8.13 0.63 -12.25
C SER A 42 9.01 1.53 -11.37
N ARG A 43 9.73 2.48 -11.97
CA ARG A 43 10.49 3.51 -11.25
C ARG A 43 9.90 4.89 -11.53
N TYR A 44 9.85 5.72 -10.51
CA TYR A 44 9.30 7.08 -10.56
C TYR A 44 10.25 8.05 -9.87
N GLU A 45 10.31 9.28 -10.38
CA GLU A 45 10.82 10.42 -9.61
C GLU A 45 9.86 10.71 -8.45
N LEU A 46 10.40 10.91 -7.26
CA LEU A 46 9.63 11.12 -6.03
C LEU A 46 9.84 12.54 -5.51
N LYS A 47 8.73 13.25 -5.25
CA LYS A 47 8.70 14.46 -4.42
C LYS A 47 8.07 14.16 -3.08
N GLN A 48 8.91 13.95 -2.05
CA GLN A 48 8.45 13.58 -0.72
C GLN A 48 8.36 14.80 0.19
N ALA A 49 7.16 15.05 0.74
CA ALA A 49 6.97 16.07 1.77
C ALA A 49 7.46 15.56 3.14
N ARG A 50 8.41 16.27 3.77
CA ARG A 50 8.91 15.99 5.13
C ARG A 50 9.40 17.30 5.74
N TYR A 51 9.30 17.48 7.06
CA TYR A 51 9.77 18.68 7.78
C TYR A 51 9.39 20.05 7.15
N GLY A 52 8.22 20.14 6.52
CA GLY A 52 7.74 21.38 5.89
C GLY A 52 8.31 21.69 4.50
N ALA A 53 9.15 20.82 3.93
CA ALA A 53 9.74 20.96 2.60
C ALA A 53 9.44 19.74 1.71
N PHE A 54 9.69 19.88 0.41
CA PHE A 54 9.70 18.78 -0.56
C PHE A 54 11.14 18.35 -0.83
N TYR A 55 11.37 17.04 -0.80
CA TYR A 55 12.66 16.43 -1.09
C TYR A 55 12.53 15.50 -2.30
N GLU A 56 13.45 15.66 -3.24
CA GLU A 56 13.55 14.79 -4.41
C GLU A 56 14.12 13.42 -4.02
N GLY A 57 13.79 12.41 -4.80
CA GLY A 57 14.22 11.03 -4.58
C GLY A 57 13.67 10.08 -5.62
N ASP A 58 13.68 8.80 -5.30
CA ASP A 58 13.19 7.73 -6.15
C ASP A 58 12.11 6.90 -5.46
N ALA A 59 11.10 6.50 -6.23
CA ALA A 59 10.15 5.47 -5.84
C ALA A 59 10.22 4.28 -6.82
N ILE A 60 10.22 3.06 -6.29
CA ILE A 60 10.17 1.83 -7.08
C ILE A 60 8.99 1.00 -6.61
N LEU A 61 8.15 0.55 -7.54
CA LEU A 61 7.06 -0.37 -7.29
C LEU A 61 7.37 -1.69 -7.99
N LEU A 62 7.36 -2.79 -7.25
CA LEU A 62 7.54 -4.13 -7.77
C LEU A 62 6.30 -4.96 -7.46
N PHE A 63 5.64 -5.45 -8.50
CA PHE A 63 4.46 -6.29 -8.41
C PHE A 63 4.77 -7.71 -8.87
N VAL A 64 4.27 -8.71 -8.14
CA VAL A 64 4.42 -10.12 -8.50
C VAL A 64 3.29 -10.94 -7.89
N THR A 65 2.86 -11.99 -8.58
CA THR A 65 1.92 -12.96 -8.00
C THR A 65 2.63 -14.05 -7.24
N GLU A 66 2.07 -14.49 -6.11
CA GLU A 66 2.60 -15.62 -5.35
C GLU A 66 1.49 -16.35 -4.58
N PRO A 67 1.71 -17.64 -4.22
CA PRO A 67 0.84 -18.33 -3.28
C PRO A 67 1.09 -17.81 -1.86
N PHE A 68 0.01 -17.49 -1.14
CA PHE A 68 0.07 -16.94 0.21
C PHE A 68 -0.91 -17.66 1.11
N SER A 69 -0.46 -18.03 2.32
CA SER A 69 -1.29 -18.60 3.36
C SER A 69 -1.92 -17.49 4.22
N PRO A 70 -3.23 -17.21 4.13
CA PRO A 70 -3.87 -16.15 4.92
C PRO A 70 -3.86 -16.45 6.42
N GLY A 71 -3.90 -17.73 6.78
CA GLY A 71 -3.84 -18.18 8.18
C GLY A 71 -2.45 -17.94 8.78
N ALA A 72 -1.40 -18.40 8.10
CA ALA A 72 -0.03 -18.27 8.57
C ALA A 72 0.60 -16.88 8.28
N GLN A 73 -0.01 -16.07 7.41
CA GLN A 73 0.44 -14.73 7.04
C GLN A 73 1.83 -14.70 6.38
N VAL A 74 2.11 -15.73 5.58
CA VAL A 74 3.37 -15.97 4.88
C VAL A 74 3.13 -16.51 3.49
N LYS A 75 4.14 -16.41 2.62
CA LYS A 75 4.17 -17.11 1.33
C LYS A 75 4.12 -18.63 1.55
N ASP A 76 3.36 -19.36 0.74
CA ASP A 76 3.41 -20.82 0.74
C ASP A 76 4.46 -21.32 -0.25
N ASP A 77 5.72 -21.39 0.20
CA ASP A 77 6.82 -21.94 -0.60
C ASP A 77 6.68 -23.44 -0.86
N SER A 78 5.92 -24.16 -0.03
CA SER A 78 5.76 -25.60 -0.16
C SER A 78 4.74 -26.00 -1.23
N GLY A 79 3.79 -25.10 -1.53
CA GLY A 79 2.62 -25.38 -2.36
C GLY A 79 1.67 -26.41 -1.76
N LYS A 80 1.77 -26.67 -0.45
CA LYS A 80 1.01 -27.72 0.25
C LYS A 80 -0.07 -27.18 1.16
N ASP A 81 -0.15 -25.87 1.39
CA ASP A 81 -1.22 -25.32 2.20
C ASP A 81 -2.52 -25.34 1.38
N PRO A 82 -3.52 -26.16 1.73
CA PRO A 82 -4.78 -26.22 0.99
C PRO A 82 -5.60 -24.92 1.11
N LYS A 83 -5.22 -24.02 2.01
CA LYS A 83 -5.83 -22.70 2.21
C LYS A 83 -5.01 -21.58 1.58
N ALA A 84 -3.87 -21.88 0.95
CA ALA A 84 -3.13 -20.87 0.21
C ALA A 84 -3.98 -20.34 -0.94
N GLU A 85 -3.94 -19.03 -1.12
CA GLU A 85 -4.57 -18.35 -2.24
C GLU A 85 -3.55 -17.56 -3.03
N ARG A 86 -3.87 -17.29 -4.29
CA ARG A 86 -3.04 -16.45 -5.13
C ARG A 86 -3.27 -14.99 -4.75
N ILE A 87 -2.17 -14.28 -4.50
CA ILE A 87 -2.18 -12.86 -4.21
C ILE A 87 -1.42 -12.09 -5.27
N LEU A 88 -1.73 -10.80 -5.41
CA LEU A 88 -0.80 -9.82 -5.95
C LEU A 88 -0.03 -9.23 -4.76
N LYS A 89 1.30 -9.38 -4.77
CA LYS A 89 2.21 -8.70 -3.84
C LYS A 89 2.76 -7.44 -4.50
N LEU A 90 2.72 -6.33 -3.77
CA LEU A 90 3.50 -5.13 -4.06
C LEU A 90 4.64 -5.02 -3.05
N ASN A 91 5.84 -4.71 -3.52
CA ASN A 91 6.93 -4.11 -2.75
C ASN A 91 7.18 -2.70 -3.26
N ALA A 92 6.81 -1.69 -2.47
CA ALA A 92 7.03 -0.28 -2.76
C ALA A 92 8.24 0.25 -1.98
N PHE A 93 9.20 0.83 -2.67
CA PHE A 93 10.38 1.46 -2.10
C PHE A 93 10.31 2.97 -2.31
N LYS A 94 10.70 3.75 -1.31
CA LYS A 94 10.94 5.19 -1.41
C LYS A 94 12.29 5.51 -0.80
N ARG A 95 13.12 6.24 -1.56
CA ARG A 95 14.43 6.72 -1.10
C ARG A 95 14.53 8.21 -1.37
N PHE A 96 14.86 8.98 -0.34
CA PHE A 96 15.00 10.44 -0.43
C PHE A 96 15.86 10.92 0.73
N THR A 97 16.49 12.08 0.58
CA THR A 97 17.38 12.62 1.62
C THR A 97 16.83 13.94 2.14
N THR A 98 16.77 14.12 3.46
CA THR A 98 16.42 15.41 4.09
C THR A 98 17.67 16.05 4.70
N GLY A 99 18.41 16.82 3.89
CA GLY A 99 19.71 17.35 4.31
C GLY A 99 20.75 16.22 4.40
N ILE A 100 21.10 15.80 5.62
CA ILE A 100 22.01 14.67 5.85
C ILE A 100 21.29 13.35 6.11
N TYR A 101 19.99 13.37 6.43
CA TYR A 101 19.27 12.14 6.77
C TYR A 101 18.85 11.39 5.51
N ASP A 102 19.43 10.21 5.28
CA ASP A 102 19.10 9.35 4.16
C ASP A 102 17.95 8.40 4.52
N TYR A 103 16.75 8.68 4.01
CA TYR A 103 15.57 7.86 4.27
C TYR A 103 15.51 6.70 3.28
N SER A 104 15.40 5.48 3.82
CA SER A 104 14.99 4.28 3.11
C SER A 104 13.67 3.79 3.69
N ILE A 105 12.65 3.71 2.84
CA ILE A 105 11.31 3.24 3.23
C ILE A 105 10.91 2.11 2.31
N MET A 106 10.45 1.00 2.87
CA MET A 106 9.86 -0.11 2.13
C MET A 106 8.47 -0.42 2.68
N THR A 107 7.51 -0.70 1.79
CA THR A 107 6.17 -1.18 2.15
C THR A 107 5.83 -2.39 1.30
N SER A 108 5.40 -3.48 1.93
CA SER A 108 4.88 -4.65 1.24
C SER A 108 3.38 -4.78 1.46
N VAL A 109 2.63 -5.06 0.39
CA VAL A 109 1.17 -5.18 0.41
C VAL A 109 0.78 -6.49 -0.26
N PHE A 110 0.01 -7.31 0.45
CA PHE A 110 -0.38 -8.64 0.02
C PHE A 110 -1.90 -8.67 -0.13
N SER A 111 -2.41 -8.66 -1.37
CA SER A 111 -3.86 -8.61 -1.63
C SER A 111 -4.31 -9.81 -2.46
N SER A 112 -5.43 -10.43 -2.06
CA SER A 112 -6.07 -11.51 -2.80
C SER A 112 -6.36 -11.10 -4.25
N MET A 113 -6.18 -12.06 -5.16
CA MET A 113 -6.68 -11.95 -6.53
C MET A 113 -8.12 -12.48 -6.67
N ASP A 114 -8.77 -12.90 -5.57
CA ASP A 114 -10.21 -13.17 -5.54
C ASP A 114 -10.98 -11.85 -5.42
N PHE A 115 -11.53 -11.40 -6.54
CA PHE A 115 -12.29 -10.16 -6.66
C PHE A 115 -13.63 -10.16 -5.92
N SER A 116 -14.09 -11.30 -5.42
CA SER A 116 -15.31 -11.37 -4.61
C SER A 116 -15.11 -10.90 -3.16
N LYS A 117 -13.85 -10.74 -2.70
CA LYS A 117 -13.54 -10.32 -1.32
C LYS A 117 -13.74 -8.81 -1.13
N GLU A 118 -14.55 -8.46 -0.15
CA GLU A 118 -14.77 -7.05 0.24
C GLU A 118 -13.49 -6.37 0.76
N LEU A 119 -12.65 -7.12 1.48
CA LEU A 119 -11.40 -6.66 2.06
C LEU A 119 -10.24 -7.54 1.57
N PRO A 120 -9.73 -7.29 0.35
CA PRO A 120 -8.79 -8.20 -0.30
C PRO A 120 -7.37 -8.14 0.29
N THR A 121 -7.01 -7.08 1.02
CA THR A 121 -5.67 -6.96 1.62
C THR A 121 -5.54 -7.83 2.86
N HIS A 122 -4.65 -8.82 2.81
CA HIS A 122 -4.35 -9.73 3.92
C HIS A 122 -3.31 -9.18 4.88
N LYS A 123 -2.31 -8.48 4.36
CA LYS A 123 -1.15 -8.04 5.12
C LYS A 123 -0.57 -6.77 4.52
N VAL A 124 -0.12 -5.89 5.40
CA VAL A 124 0.72 -4.74 5.05
C VAL A 124 1.91 -4.73 6.02
N THR A 125 3.12 -4.62 5.49
CA THR A 125 4.31 -4.37 6.31
C THR A 125 4.99 -3.11 5.83
N SER A 126 5.61 -2.37 6.74
CA SER A 126 6.43 -1.22 6.37
C SER A 126 7.64 -1.13 7.28
N SER A 127 8.75 -0.65 6.72
CA SER A 127 9.92 -0.29 7.49
C SER A 127 10.45 1.06 7.04
N VAL A 128 10.92 1.85 8.01
CA VAL A 128 11.54 3.16 7.80
C VAL A 128 12.89 3.13 8.48
N GLN A 129 13.94 3.44 7.72
CA GLN A 129 15.30 3.60 8.22
C GLN A 129 15.81 5.00 7.86
N ASP A 130 16.43 5.66 8.82
CA ASP A 130 17.25 6.84 8.61
C ASP A 130 18.43 6.83 9.60
N TRP A 131 19.21 7.91 9.64
CA TRP A 131 20.37 8.01 10.53
C TRP A 131 19.99 8.02 12.02
N CYS A 132 18.76 8.38 12.37
CA CYS A 132 18.28 8.40 13.75
C CYS A 132 17.85 7.01 14.24
N GLY A 133 17.51 6.08 13.35
CA GLY A 133 17.15 4.72 13.72
C GLY A 133 16.18 4.06 12.75
N GLN A 134 15.52 3.01 13.24
CA GLN A 134 14.59 2.22 12.44
C GLN A 134 13.25 2.01 13.14
N VAL A 135 12.20 1.88 12.33
CA VAL A 135 10.86 1.47 12.76
C VAL A 135 10.31 0.42 11.80
N PHE A 136 9.69 -0.62 12.35
CA PHE A 136 8.94 -1.63 11.62
C PHE A 136 7.48 -1.61 12.05
N ASN A 137 6.57 -1.65 11.08
CA ASN A 137 5.14 -1.74 11.28
C ASN A 137 4.58 -2.94 10.51
N GLN A 138 3.61 -3.64 11.08
CA GLN A 138 2.88 -4.70 10.41
C GLN A 138 1.40 -4.65 10.77
N TRP A 139 0.55 -4.77 9.76
CA TRP A 139 -0.88 -4.98 9.90
C TRP A 139 -1.26 -6.31 9.23
N ASN A 140 -2.00 -7.16 9.94
CA ASN A 140 -2.52 -8.42 9.43
C ASN A 140 -4.05 -8.42 9.53
N HIS A 141 -4.72 -8.71 8.43
CA HIS A 141 -6.15 -8.99 8.42
C HIS A 141 -6.39 -10.36 9.10
N ARG A 142 -7.12 -10.36 10.23
CA ARG A 142 -7.69 -11.56 10.86
C ARG A 142 -9.21 -11.53 10.81
N ALA A 143 -9.83 -12.68 11.11
CA ALA A 143 -11.28 -12.87 10.96
C ALA A 143 -12.14 -11.86 11.75
N GLN A 144 -11.65 -11.34 12.89
CA GLN A 144 -12.44 -10.45 13.76
C GLN A 144 -11.88 -9.01 13.81
N ALA A 145 -10.59 -8.85 13.60
CA ALA A 145 -9.89 -7.57 13.73
C ALA A 145 -8.61 -7.58 12.91
N GLY A 146 -8.04 -6.40 12.67
CA GLY A 146 -6.66 -6.28 12.24
C GLY A 146 -5.72 -6.42 13.43
N GLU A 147 -4.73 -7.31 13.33
CA GLU A 147 -3.61 -7.33 14.27
C GLU A 147 -2.58 -6.31 13.80
N TYR A 148 -2.19 -5.39 14.66
CA TYR A 148 -1.21 -4.36 14.36
C TYR A 148 -0.02 -4.41 15.31
N GLN A 149 1.17 -4.29 14.75
CA GLN A 149 2.45 -4.32 15.46
C GLN A 149 3.30 -3.13 15.03
N ILE A 150 3.91 -2.44 16.00
CA ILE A 150 5.03 -1.50 15.79
C ILE A 150 6.21 -1.99 16.62
N ARG A 151 7.41 -1.93 16.04
CA ARG A 151 8.67 -2.01 16.75
C ARG A 151 9.50 -0.78 16.40
N SER A 152 9.77 0.09 17.37
CA SER A 152 10.33 1.43 17.13
C SER A 152 11.49 1.72 18.07
N TYR A 153 12.58 2.26 17.51
CA TYR A 153 13.68 2.81 18.29
C TYR A 153 13.27 4.06 19.12
N PHE A 154 12.25 4.81 18.69
CA PHE A 154 11.93 6.11 19.26
C PHE A 154 11.04 5.99 20.50
N GLN A 155 11.47 6.58 21.62
CA GLN A 155 10.82 6.48 22.94
C GLN A 155 9.33 6.84 22.94
N SER A 156 8.91 7.84 22.15
CA SER A 156 7.51 8.28 22.09
C SER A 156 6.56 7.26 21.44
N GLU A 157 7.11 6.29 20.72
CA GLU A 157 6.37 5.24 20.02
C GLU A 157 6.58 3.89 20.71
N GLY A 158 7.86 3.51 20.88
CA GLY A 158 8.25 2.22 21.43
C GLY A 158 7.66 1.04 20.66
N ASP A 159 7.57 -0.08 21.36
CA ASP A 159 6.97 -1.30 20.85
C ASP A 159 5.47 -1.32 21.21
N VAL A 160 4.63 -1.59 20.20
CA VAL A 160 3.17 -1.62 20.34
C VAL A 160 2.62 -2.88 19.69
N ASP A 161 1.67 -3.51 20.35
CA ASP A 161 0.75 -4.49 19.79
C ASP A 161 -0.68 -4.00 20.02
N ALA A 162 -1.50 -3.96 18.98
CA ALA A 162 -2.86 -3.43 19.03
C ALA A 162 -3.83 -4.21 18.15
N SER A 163 -5.11 -4.17 18.52
CA SER A 163 -6.22 -4.63 17.69
C SER A 163 -6.85 -3.41 17.02
N VAL A 164 -7.02 -3.45 15.70
CA VAL A 164 -7.62 -2.37 14.91
C VAL A 164 -8.89 -2.87 14.22
N PRO A 165 -9.94 -2.04 14.06
CA PRO A 165 -11.14 -2.46 13.36
C PRO A 165 -10.83 -2.73 11.88
N LEU A 166 -11.52 -3.71 11.29
CA LEU A 166 -11.37 -4.04 9.88
C LEU A 166 -12.02 -2.97 9.01
N PHE A 167 -11.20 -2.28 8.24
CA PHE A 167 -11.59 -1.35 7.19
C PHE A 167 -10.63 -1.54 6.01
N PRO A 168 -11.01 -1.09 4.80
CA PRO A 168 -10.08 -1.05 3.67
C PRO A 168 -8.78 -0.33 4.08
N HIS A 169 -7.65 -0.83 3.59
CA HIS A 169 -6.33 -0.23 3.84
C HIS A 169 -5.88 0.51 2.59
N GLU A 170 -5.46 1.77 2.71
CA GLU A 170 -5.07 2.62 1.56
C GLU A 170 -3.94 1.99 0.74
N ASP A 171 -2.97 1.36 1.40
CA ASP A 171 -1.88 0.64 0.71
C ASP A 171 -2.40 -0.47 -0.24
N GLY A 172 -3.58 -1.04 0.03
CA GLY A 172 -4.25 -2.03 -0.83
C GLY A 172 -4.75 -1.48 -2.17
N ILE A 173 -4.98 -0.17 -2.27
CA ILE A 173 -5.45 0.50 -3.50
C ILE A 173 -4.46 0.29 -4.64
N TRP A 174 -3.16 0.27 -4.35
CA TRP A 174 -2.12 0.08 -5.37
C TRP A 174 -2.25 -1.26 -6.09
N ASN A 175 -2.56 -2.33 -5.35
CA ASN A 175 -2.82 -3.63 -5.97
C ASN A 175 -4.14 -3.61 -6.72
N ARG A 176 -5.20 -3.01 -6.16
CA ARG A 176 -6.51 -2.95 -6.82
C ARG A 176 -6.43 -2.24 -8.16
N LEU A 177 -5.73 -1.13 -8.25
CA LEU A 177 -5.50 -0.40 -9.49
C LEU A 177 -4.81 -1.27 -10.56
N ARG A 178 -3.89 -2.15 -10.17
CA ARG A 178 -3.18 -3.05 -11.10
C ARG A 178 -3.94 -4.30 -11.48
N MET A 179 -4.96 -4.65 -10.71
CA MET A 179 -5.80 -5.80 -11.01
C MET A 179 -7.07 -5.37 -11.74
N ASP A 180 -7.86 -4.45 -11.19
CA ASP A 180 -9.07 -3.96 -11.84
C ASP A 180 -9.36 -2.55 -11.31
N PRO A 181 -8.98 -1.50 -12.08
CA PRO A 181 -9.06 -0.11 -11.62
C PRO A 181 -10.49 0.44 -11.56
N ASP A 182 -11.43 -0.13 -12.31
CA ASP A 182 -12.81 0.38 -12.39
C ASP A 182 -13.62 0.07 -11.13
N SER A 183 -13.19 -0.94 -10.37
CA SER A 183 -13.75 -1.33 -9.08
C SER A 183 -13.29 -0.51 -7.86
N LEU A 184 -12.42 0.48 -8.07
CA LEU A 184 -11.91 1.30 -6.96
C LEU A 184 -13.08 1.97 -6.21
N PRO A 185 -13.04 2.02 -4.87
CA PRO A 185 -14.12 2.60 -4.09
C PRO A 185 -14.24 4.10 -4.39
N THR A 186 -15.46 4.60 -4.61
CA THR A 186 -15.74 6.02 -4.86
C THR A 186 -16.80 6.54 -3.89
N GLY A 187 -16.88 7.87 -3.75
CA GLY A 187 -17.81 8.54 -2.84
C GLY A 187 -17.26 8.68 -1.42
N ASP A 188 -18.16 8.72 -0.44
CA ASP A 188 -17.82 8.80 0.98
C ASP A 188 -17.52 7.41 1.55
N LEU A 189 -16.34 7.26 2.18
CA LEU A 189 -15.93 6.01 2.81
C LEU A 189 -15.12 6.23 4.08
N LYS A 190 -14.81 5.12 4.75
CA LYS A 190 -13.80 5.05 5.81
C LYS A 190 -12.67 4.12 5.38
N MET A 191 -11.44 4.52 5.68
CA MET A 191 -10.25 3.77 5.28
C MET A 191 -9.13 3.95 6.31
N ILE A 192 -8.31 2.91 6.48
CA ILE A 192 -7.04 3.01 7.20
C ILE A 192 -6.01 3.65 6.26
N PRO A 193 -5.40 4.81 6.60
CA PRO A 193 -4.45 5.49 5.75
C PRO A 193 -3.17 4.67 5.56
N SER A 194 -2.36 5.03 4.57
CA SER A 194 -1.10 4.36 4.27
C SER A 194 -0.23 4.26 5.53
N SER A 195 0.37 3.08 5.73
CA SER A 195 1.26 2.80 6.86
C SER A 195 2.42 3.80 6.92
N VAL A 196 2.95 4.20 5.77
CA VAL A 196 4.01 5.23 5.67
C VAL A 196 3.47 6.61 6.03
N PHE A 197 2.26 6.96 5.58
CA PHE A 197 1.65 8.23 5.95
C PHE A 197 1.45 8.34 7.47
N LEU A 198 0.83 7.32 8.07
CA LEU A 198 0.61 7.26 9.52
C LEU A 198 1.92 7.38 10.29
N ARG A 199 2.96 6.66 9.83
CA ARG A 199 4.30 6.72 10.41
C ARG A 199 4.93 8.10 10.31
N LEU A 200 4.96 8.71 9.11
CA LEU A 200 5.63 10.00 8.89
C LEU A 200 4.87 11.18 9.51
N LYS A 201 3.57 11.03 9.78
CA LYS A 201 2.75 12.05 10.44
C LYS A 201 2.46 11.76 11.91
N HIS A 202 2.99 10.65 12.45
CA HIS A 202 2.77 10.19 13.82
C HIS A 202 1.27 10.16 14.17
N LYS A 203 0.47 9.55 13.30
CA LYS A 203 -0.98 9.41 13.47
C LYS A 203 -1.33 7.99 13.91
N PRO A 204 -2.33 7.81 14.79
CA PRO A 204 -2.75 6.48 15.20
C PRO A 204 -3.36 5.72 14.02
N ILE A 205 -3.12 4.41 13.99
CA ILE A 205 -3.78 3.51 13.05
C ILE A 205 -5.24 3.33 13.44
N GLN A 206 -6.12 3.88 12.63
CA GLN A 206 -7.56 3.79 12.79
C GLN A 206 -8.22 4.15 11.45
N PRO A 207 -9.49 3.82 11.24
CA PRO A 207 -10.24 4.29 10.09
C PRO A 207 -10.47 5.80 10.18
N TYR A 208 -10.18 6.51 9.10
CA TYR A 208 -10.51 7.92 8.93
C TYR A 208 -11.54 8.07 7.80
N SER A 209 -12.42 9.06 7.92
CA SER A 209 -13.34 9.40 6.83
C SER A 209 -12.58 9.97 5.64
N ALA A 210 -12.90 9.49 4.44
CA ALA A 210 -12.30 9.92 3.20
C ALA A 210 -13.37 10.09 2.11
N VAL A 211 -13.05 10.92 1.12
CA VAL A 211 -13.78 10.98 -0.15
C VAL A 211 -12.85 10.47 -1.23
N ALA A 212 -13.30 9.48 -2.01
CA ALA A 212 -12.57 8.95 -3.15
C ALA A 212 -13.28 9.30 -4.47
N ASN A 213 -12.50 9.70 -5.46
CA ASN A 213 -13.00 10.01 -6.80
C ASN A 213 -12.17 9.29 -7.85
N LEU A 214 -12.86 8.69 -8.82
CA LEU A 214 -12.28 8.13 -10.03
C LEU A 214 -12.60 9.06 -11.20
N SER A 215 -11.58 9.46 -11.95
CA SER A 215 -11.72 10.37 -13.09
C SER A 215 -10.77 9.99 -14.22
N GLU A 216 -11.03 10.45 -15.43
CA GLU A 216 -10.05 10.37 -16.50
C GLU A 216 -8.92 11.37 -16.24
N ALA A 217 -7.69 10.92 -16.42
CA ALA A 217 -6.54 11.80 -16.32
C ALA A 217 -6.38 12.60 -17.63
N SER A 218 -6.64 13.91 -17.59
CA SER A 218 -6.31 14.84 -18.67
C SER A 218 -4.93 15.43 -18.44
N TRP A 219 -3.99 15.17 -19.34
CA TRP A 219 -2.76 15.96 -19.39
C TRP A 219 -3.08 17.31 -20.02
N GLY A 220 -2.71 18.40 -19.34
CA GLY A 220 -2.53 19.68 -20.02
C GLY A 220 -1.48 19.50 -21.11
N LYS A 221 -1.81 19.94 -22.33
CA LYS A 221 -0.81 20.10 -23.40
C LYS A 221 0.27 21.08 -22.98
#